data_AF-A0A2A4X0K2-F1
#
_entry.id   AF-A0A2A4X0K2-F1
#
_cell.length_a   1.000
_cell.length_b   1.000
_cell.length_c   1.000
_cell.angle_alpha   90.00
_cell.angle_beta   90.00
_cell.angle_gamma   90.00
#
_symmetry.space_group_name_H-M   'P 1'
#
loop_
_entity.id
_entity.type
_entity.pdbx_description
1 polymer ?
#
loop_
_entity_poly.entity_id
_entity_poly.type
_entity_poly.pdbx_seq_one_letter_code
_entity_poly.pdbx_strand_id
1 'polypeptide(L)'
;MELLTFGQLSTIYDRMANAADQKAIARQFGTQVELLRSWLQTLSYVRNVCAHHSRLWNRELGNAPKAPKKKPENWVAMPIVVADTNIRPHLRL
;
A
#
# COMPACT_ATOMS: atom_id res chain seq x y z
N MET A 1 21.78 6.05 -6.66
CA MET A 1 22.11 4.68 -6.20
C MET A 1 21.00 4.24 -5.28
N GLU A 2 20.25 3.20 -5.65
CA GLU A 2 19.27 2.57 -4.75
C GLU A 2 20.03 1.53 -3.90
N LEU A 3 20.07 1.70 -2.58
CA LEU A 3 20.79 0.80 -1.68
C LEU A 3 20.02 -0.50 -1.42
N LEU A 4 18.69 -0.44 -1.47
CA LEU A 4 17.78 -1.55 -1.18
C LEU A 4 16.66 -1.61 -2.23
N THR A 5 16.27 -2.81 -2.61
CA THR A 5 15.03 -3.01 -3.38
C THR A 5 13.81 -2.76 -2.49
N PHE A 6 12.68 -2.40 -3.11
CA PHE A 6 11.43 -2.19 -2.37
C PHE A 6 10.97 -3.45 -1.60
N GLY A 7 11.21 -4.65 -2.15
CA GLY A 7 10.92 -5.90 -1.45
C GLY A 7 11.77 -6.12 -0.20
N GLN A 8 13.05 -5.74 -0.27
CA GLN A 8 13.95 -5.76 0.90
C GLN A 8 13.49 -4.75 1.94
N LEU A 9 13.10 -3.53 1.55
CA LEU A 9 12.53 -2.53 2.47
C LEU A 9 11.27 -3.04 3.17
N SER A 10 10.33 -3.63 2.43
CA SER A 10 9.14 -4.25 2.99
C SER A 10 9.48 -5.35 3.99
N THR A 11 10.49 -6.18 3.69
CA THR A 11 10.93 -7.29 4.56
C THR A 11 11.61 -6.78 5.83
N ILE A 12 12.47 -5.76 5.70
CA ILE A 12 13.16 -5.14 6.84
C ILE A 12 12.15 -4.51 7.78
N TYR A 13 11.19 -3.73 7.26
CA TYR A 13 10.14 -3.15 8.08
C TYR A 13 9.33 -4.24 8.80
N ASP A 14 8.99 -5.32 8.08
CA ASP A 14 8.19 -6.42 8.62
C ASP A 14 8.91 -7.17 9.75
N ARG A 15 10.20 -7.45 9.57
CA ARG A 15 11.04 -8.25 10.49
C ARG A 15 11.82 -7.45 11.52
N MET A 16 11.59 -6.14 11.59
CA MET A 16 12.26 -5.29 12.57
C MET A 16 11.95 -5.75 14.00
N ALA A 17 13.01 -6.04 14.76
CA ALA A 17 12.87 -6.63 16.10
C ALA A 17 12.30 -5.63 17.12
N ASN A 18 12.59 -4.35 16.96
CA ASN A 18 12.14 -3.31 17.88
C ASN A 18 10.83 -2.68 17.41
N ALA A 19 9.76 -2.91 18.17
CA ALA A 19 8.45 -2.30 17.91
C ALA A 19 8.45 -0.77 18.03
N ALA A 20 9.36 -0.20 18.85
CA ALA A 20 9.47 1.25 18.98
C ALA A 20 9.96 1.90 17.68
N ASP A 21 10.87 1.26 16.96
CA ASP A 21 11.40 1.74 15.69
C ASP A 21 10.33 1.64 14.59
N GLN A 22 9.60 0.51 14.51
CA GLN A 22 8.45 0.39 13.60
C GLN A 22 7.41 1.49 13.85
N LYS A 23 7.15 1.81 15.12
CA LYS A 23 6.21 2.86 15.53
C LYS A 23 6.73 4.25 15.20
N ALA A 24 8.02 4.51 15.39
CA ALA A 24 8.65 5.76 15.03
C ALA A 24 8.56 6.01 13.52
N ILE A 25 8.86 4.98 12.71
CA ILE A 25 8.71 5.03 11.25
C ILE A 25 7.25 5.25 10.86
N ALA A 26 6.31 4.46 11.39
CA ALA A 26 4.88 4.62 11.06
C ALA A 26 4.35 6.02 11.39
N ARG A 27 4.83 6.61 12.48
CA ARG A 27 4.48 7.98 12.90
C ARG A 27 4.98 9.03 11.90
N GLN A 28 6.15 8.84 11.27
CA GLN A 28 6.64 9.75 10.22
C GLN A 28 5.69 9.80 9.00
N PHE A 29 4.98 8.69 8.74
CA PHE A 29 3.96 8.60 7.69
C PHE A 29 2.54 8.91 8.18
N GLY A 30 2.37 9.36 9.43
CA GLY A 30 1.05 9.67 10.00
C GLY A 30 0.12 8.46 10.10
N THR A 31 0.66 7.23 10.17
CA THR A 31 -0.12 5.99 10.15
C THR A 31 0.25 5.05 11.30
N GLN A 32 -0.38 3.88 11.35
CA GLN A 32 -0.13 2.83 12.33
C GLN A 32 0.77 1.74 11.74
N VAL A 33 1.52 1.05 12.59
CA VAL A 33 2.46 -0.01 12.19
C VAL A 33 1.80 -1.05 11.29
N GLU A 34 0.64 -1.54 11.69
CA GLU A 34 -0.11 -2.56 10.95
C GLU A 34 -0.61 -2.10 9.58
N LEU A 35 -0.98 -0.82 9.47
CA LEU A 35 -1.41 -0.23 8.21
C LEU A 35 -0.20 -0.10 7.28
N LEU A 36 0.89 0.52 7.76
CA LEU A 36 2.11 0.69 6.96
C LEU A 36 2.69 -0.65 6.51
N ARG A 37 2.73 -1.66 7.39
CA ARG A 37 3.13 -3.03 7.06
C ARG A 37 2.32 -3.58 5.89
N SER A 38 0.99 -3.52 6.00
CA SER A 38 0.10 -4.01 4.95
C SER A 38 0.31 -3.26 3.63
N TRP A 39 0.48 -1.94 3.67
CA TRP A 39 0.66 -1.11 2.48
C TRP A 39 2.00 -1.40 1.80
N LEU A 40 3.09 -1.55 2.54
CA LEU A 40 4.40 -1.92 1.99
C LEU A 40 4.35 -3.30 1.31
N GLN A 41 3.69 -4.27 1.92
CA GLN A 41 3.51 -5.61 1.34
C GLN A 41 2.65 -5.54 0.06
N THR A 42 1.53 -4.82 0.08
CA THR A 42 0.69 -4.61 -1.10
C THR A 42 1.46 -3.93 -2.23
N LEU A 43 2.19 -2.85 -1.93
CA LEU A 43 2.96 -2.10 -2.92
C LEU A 43 4.08 -2.94 -3.52
N SER A 44 4.76 -3.76 -2.71
CA SER A 44 5.76 -4.71 -3.20
C SER A 44 5.15 -5.71 -4.18
N TYR A 45 3.98 -6.26 -3.86
CA TYR A 45 3.24 -7.16 -4.75
C TYR A 45 2.83 -6.46 -6.05
N VAL A 46 2.18 -5.29 -5.96
CA VAL A 46 1.70 -4.52 -7.12
C VAL A 46 2.88 -4.15 -8.03
N ARG A 47 4.00 -3.68 -7.46
CA ARG A 47 5.22 -3.37 -8.21
C ARG A 47 5.72 -4.60 -8.99
N ASN A 48 5.74 -5.78 -8.36
CA ASN A 48 6.17 -7.00 -9.02
C ASN A 48 5.23 -7.37 -10.18
N VAL A 49 3.92 -7.28 -9.99
CA VAL A 49 2.94 -7.50 -11.06
C VAL A 49 3.21 -6.56 -12.24
N CYS A 50 3.46 -5.28 -11.98
CA CYS A 50 3.80 -4.30 -13.02
C CYS A 50 5.13 -4.61 -13.71
N ALA A 51 6.17 -5.01 -12.96
CA ALA A 51 7.47 -5.39 -13.51
C ALA A 51 7.39 -6.64 -14.41
N HIS A 52 6.41 -7.51 -14.15
CA HIS A 52 6.10 -8.65 -14.99
C HIS A 52 5.04 -8.35 -16.07
N HIS A 53 4.75 -7.06 -16.33
CA HIS A 53 3.76 -6.61 -17.32
C HIS A 53 2.38 -7.29 -17.18
N SER A 54 2.06 -7.73 -15.97
CA SER A 54 0.83 -8.44 -15.66
C SER A 54 -0.30 -7.46 -15.36
N ARG A 55 -1.54 -7.89 -15.61
CA ARG A 55 -2.73 -7.08 -15.36
C ARG A 55 -3.05 -7.05 -13.86
N LEU A 56 -3.41 -5.86 -13.37
CA LEU A 56 -3.91 -5.64 -12.00
C LEU A 56 -5.44 -5.68 -11.91
N TRP A 57 -6.12 -5.39 -13.01
CA TRP A 57 -7.57 -5.49 -13.07
C TRP A 57 -8.03 -6.95 -13.06
N ASN A 58 -9.21 -7.21 -12.48
CA ASN A 58 -9.71 -8.55 -12.18
C ASN A 58 -8.72 -9.47 -11.41
N ARG A 59 -7.86 -8.88 -10.57
CA ARG A 59 -6.93 -9.61 -9.72
C ARG A 59 -7.29 -9.44 -8.25
N GLU A 60 -7.32 -10.55 -7.53
CA GLU A 60 -7.37 -10.52 -6.07
C GLU A 60 -5.97 -10.23 -5.51
N LEU A 61 -5.86 -9.22 -4.66
CA LEU A 61 -4.62 -8.89 -3.98
C LEU A 61 -4.48 -9.80 -2.75
N GLY A 62 -3.60 -10.81 -2.81
CA GLY A 62 -3.39 -11.73 -1.69
C GLY A 62 -3.03 -11.01 -0.38
N ASN A 63 -2.25 -9.93 -0.48
CA ASN A 63 -2.03 -8.97 0.61
C ASN A 63 -2.73 -7.65 0.27
N ALA A 64 -4.05 -7.62 0.42
CA ALA A 64 -4.82 -6.39 0.21
C ALA A 64 -4.43 -5.31 1.24
N PRO A 65 -4.37 -4.03 0.84
CA PRO A 65 -4.00 -2.95 1.75
C PRO A 65 -5.11 -2.77 2.79
N LYS A 66 -4.75 -2.73 4.08
CA LYS A 66 -5.74 -2.51 5.14
C LYS A 66 -6.23 -1.06 5.13
N ALA A 67 -7.51 -0.86 5.42
CA ALA A 67 -8.07 0.46 5.65
C ALA A 67 -7.97 0.85 7.14
N PRO A 68 -7.72 2.12 7.47
CA PRO A 68 -7.75 2.60 8.85
C PRO A 68 -9.17 2.51 9.42
N LYS A 69 -9.28 2.06 10.68
CA LYS A 69 -10.57 2.01 11.40
C LYS A 69 -11.18 3.39 11.59
N LYS A 70 -10.35 4.36 11.97
CA LYS A 70 -10.69 5.79 12.01
C LYS A 70 -10.06 6.45 10.80
N LYS A 71 -10.87 6.79 9.82
CA LYS A 71 -10.42 7.46 8.60
C LYS A 71 -9.87 8.86 8.98
N PRO A 72 -8.61 9.19 8.62
CA PRO A 72 -8.13 10.57 8.74
C PRO A 72 -8.96 11.50 7.84
N GLU A 73 -8.91 12.79 8.11
CA GLU A 73 -9.73 13.80 7.44
C GLU A 73 -9.51 13.83 5.91
N ASN A 74 -8.29 13.55 5.46
CA ASN A 74 -7.90 13.44 4.06
C ASN A 74 -7.95 12.00 3.51
N TRP A 75 -8.69 11.08 4.16
CA TRP A 75 -8.81 9.72 3.65
C TRP A 75 -9.65 9.66 2.39
N VAL A 76 -9.28 8.76 1.48
CA VAL A 76 -10.02 8.53 0.22
C VAL A 76 -11.46 8.12 0.54
N ALA A 77 -12.40 9.01 0.24
CA ALA A 77 -13.83 8.72 0.34
C ALA A 77 -14.30 7.92 -0.88
N MET A 78 -15.25 7.02 -0.66
CA MET A 78 -15.95 6.34 -1.74
C MET A 78 -17.28 7.06 -2.01
N PRO A 79 -17.69 7.23 -3.29
CA PRO A 79 -17.00 6.77 -4.49
C PRO A 79 -15.72 7.56 -4.78
N ILE A 80 -14.68 6.88 -5.27
CA ILE A 80 -13.47 7.56 -5.74
C ILE A 80 -13.88 8.43 -6.92
N VAL A 81 -13.89 9.74 -6.72
CA VAL A 81 -14.01 10.71 -7.80
C VAL A 81 -12.65 10.79 -8.49
N VAL A 82 -12.53 10.15 -9.64
CA VAL A 82 -11.33 10.24 -10.47
C VAL A 82 -11.45 11.52 -11.30
N ALA A 83 -10.42 12.36 -11.28
CA ALA A 83 -10.41 13.63 -12.03
C ALA A 83 -10.49 13.41 -13.55
N ASP A 84 -10.00 12.27 -14.03
CA ASP A 84 -10.14 11.85 -15.42
C ASP A 84 -11.54 11.26 -15.65
N THR A 85 -12.35 11.99 -16.41
CA THR A 85 -13.70 11.59 -16.82
C THR A 85 -13.75 10.31 -17.67
N ASN A 86 -12.61 9.86 -18.21
CA ASN A 86 -12.52 8.59 -18.96
C ASN A 86 -12.39 7.38 -18.04
N ILE A 87 -11.98 7.57 -16.77
CA ILE A 87 -11.88 6.48 -15.81
C ILE A 87 -13.25 6.27 -15.20
N ARG A 88 -13.87 5.12 -15.52
CA ARG A 88 -15.20 4.73 -15.03
C ARG A 88 -15.04 3.71 -13.89
N PRO A 89 -14.91 4.14 -12.63
CA PRO A 89 -14.62 3.23 -11.51
C PRO A 89 -15.72 2.19 -11.24
N HIS A 90 -16.93 2.40 -11.77
CA HIS A 90 -18.06 1.47 -11.67
C HIS A 90 -18.06 0.40 -12.77
N LEU A 91 -17.37 0.64 -13.88
CA LEU A 91 -17.12 -0.40 -14.88
C LEU A 91 -15.92 -1.18 -14.36
N ARG A 92 -16.16 -2.37 -13.81
CA ARG A 92 -15.09 -3.34 -13.54
C ARG A 92 -14.31 -3.51 -14.84
N LEU A 93 -13.03 -3.14 -14.83
CA LEU A 93 -12.05 -3.63 -15.80
C LEU A 93 -12.02 -5.15 -15.68
#